data_AF-A0A9E0NQ73-F1
#
_entry.id   AF-A0A9E0NQ73-F1
#
_cell.length_a   1.000
_cell.length_b   1.000
_cell.length_c   1.000
_cell.angle_alpha   90.00
_cell.angle_beta   90.00
_cell.angle_gamma   90.00
#
_symmetry.space_group_name_H-M   'P 1'
#
loop_
_entity.id
_entity.type
_entity.pdbx_description
1 polymer ?
#
loop_
_entity_poly.entity_id
_entity_poly.type
_entity_poly.pdbx_seq_one_letter_code
_entity_poly.pdbx_strand_id
1 'polypeptide(L)'
;MTVGDTEEEALLMLELHLYGIEEDKEVIPNPSHIIEINHTKNQAIVLIKANMRATRDEMNNKAVKKTLTIPKWLNDQAMNKKINFSAILKEALKEELGIR
;
A
#
# COMPACT_ATOMS: atom_id res chain seq x y z
N MET A 1 -15.04 -4.88 -9.78
CA MET A 1 -14.48 -5.85 -10.74
C MET A 1 -13.01 -5.52 -10.92
N THR A 2 -12.13 -6.50 -10.74
CA THR A 2 -10.70 -6.40 -11.03
C THR A 2 -10.40 -7.21 -12.30
N VAL A 3 -9.53 -6.70 -13.16
CA VAL A 3 -9.08 -7.37 -14.39
C VAL A 3 -7.57 -7.17 -14.49
N GLY A 4 -6.86 -8.20 -14.93
CA GLY A 4 -5.45 -8.15 -15.29
C GLY A 4 -5.23 -8.96 -16.56
N ASP A 5 -4.26 -8.56 -17.37
CA ASP A 5 -3.93 -9.23 -18.63
C ASP A 5 -3.07 -10.49 -18.39
N THR A 6 -2.40 -10.56 -17.23
CA THR A 6 -1.64 -11.72 -16.77
C THR A 6 -2.14 -12.25 -15.41
N GLU A 7 -1.69 -13.46 -15.05
CA GLU A 7 -1.99 -14.05 -13.74
C GLU A 7 -1.40 -13.21 -12.60
N GLU A 8 -0.19 -12.65 -12.79
CA GLU A 8 0.46 -11.76 -11.84
C GLU A 8 -0.33 -10.46 -11.67
N GLU A 9 -0.82 -9.86 -12.76
CA GLU A 9 -1.64 -8.65 -12.68
C GLU A 9 -2.98 -8.93 -11.99
N ALA A 10 -3.61 -10.08 -12.29
CA ALA A 10 -4.84 -10.49 -11.63
C ALA A 10 -4.64 -10.67 -10.11
N LEU A 11 -3.52 -11.28 -9.69
CA LEU A 11 -3.15 -11.42 -8.28
C LEU A 11 -2.90 -10.06 -7.62
N LEU A 12 -2.11 -9.19 -8.25
CA LEU A 12 -1.82 -7.85 -7.76
C LEU A 12 -3.11 -7.04 -7.58
N MET A 13 -4.01 -7.09 -8.57
CA MET A 13 -5.28 -6.37 -8.52
C MET A 13 -6.20 -6.90 -7.41
N LEU A 14 -6.19 -8.20 -7.13
CA LEU A 14 -6.90 -8.77 -5.98
C LEU A 14 -6.32 -8.25 -4.66
N GLU A 15 -5.00 -8.29 -4.50
CA GLU A 15 -4.32 -7.83 -3.28
C GLU A 15 -4.58 -6.34 -3.00
N LEU A 16 -4.51 -5.51 -4.04
CA LEU A 16 -4.83 -4.08 -3.93
C LEU A 16 -6.30 -3.83 -3.60
N HIS A 17 -7.21 -4.61 -4.20
CA HIS A 17 -8.64 -4.48 -3.91
C HIS A 17 -8.96 -4.85 -2.46
N LEU A 18 -8.41 -5.96 -1.97
CA LEU A 18 -8.55 -6.38 -0.57
C LEU A 18 -7.97 -5.34 0.40
N TYR A 19 -6.82 -4.74 0.06
CA TYR A 19 -6.24 -3.66 0.87
C TYR A 19 -7.17 -2.44 0.94
N GLY A 20 -7.79 -2.05 -0.19
CA GLY A 20 -8.78 -0.97 -0.22
C GLY A 20 -9.99 -1.24 0.69
N ILE A 21 -10.55 -2.46 0.64
CA ILE A 21 -11.65 -2.89 1.51
C ILE A 21 -11.26 -2.75 3.00
N GLU A 22 -10.02 -3.10 3.36
CA GLU A 22 -9.53 -2.96 4.74
C GLU A 22 -9.41 -1.49 5.18
N GLU A 23 -8.88 -0.62 4.32
CA GLU A 23 -8.74 0.82 4.59
C GLU A 23 -10.10 1.49 4.77
N ASP A 24 -11.08 1.08 3.96
CA ASP A 24 -12.47 1.54 4.04
C ASP A 24 -13.24 0.93 5.23
N LYS A 25 -12.60 0.03 5.99
CA LYS A 25 -13.16 -0.72 7.13
C LYS A 25 -14.39 -1.54 6.77
N GLU A 26 -14.44 -2.00 5.53
CA GLU A 26 -15.48 -2.89 5.03
C GLU A 26 -15.18 -4.35 5.38
N VAL A 27 -16.20 -5.20 5.30
CA VAL A 27 -16.05 -6.64 5.59
C VAL A 27 -15.56 -7.35 4.33
N ILE A 28 -14.42 -8.03 4.43
CA ILE A 28 -13.93 -8.89 3.36
C ILE A 28 -14.92 -10.05 3.15
N PRO A 29 -15.42 -10.26 1.91
CA PRO A 29 -16.36 -11.35 1.64
C PRO A 29 -15.69 -12.72 1.80
N ASN A 30 -16.50 -13.71 2.20
CA ASN A 30 -16.02 -15.09 2.27
C ASN A 30 -15.70 -15.62 0.86
N PRO A 31 -14.62 -16.40 0.68
CA PRO A 31 -14.32 -17.03 -0.59
C PRO A 31 -15.43 -18.00 -1.02
N SER A 32 -15.81 -17.96 -2.30
CA SER A 32 -16.75 -18.93 -2.87
C SER A 32 -16.15 -20.34 -2.93
N HIS A 33 -16.99 -21.36 -2.79
CA HIS A 33 -16.58 -22.74 -3.01
C HIS A 33 -16.33 -22.99 -4.51
N ILE A 34 -15.15 -23.51 -4.85
CA ILE A 34 -14.76 -23.72 -6.26
C ILE A 34 -15.75 -24.59 -7.05
N ILE A 35 -16.38 -25.56 -6.39
CA ILE A 35 -17.33 -26.51 -6.99
C ILE A 35 -18.63 -25.82 -7.41
N GLU A 36 -18.97 -24.71 -6.74
CA GLU A 36 -20.23 -23.98 -6.97
C GLU A 36 -20.12 -22.93 -8.09
N ILE A 37 -18.92 -22.74 -8.65
CA ILE A 37 -18.66 -21.73 -9.67
C ILE A 37 -18.96 -22.30 -11.07
N ASN A 38 -20.03 -21.80 -11.69
CA ASN A 38 -20.36 -22.09 -13.08
C ASN A 38 -19.42 -21.34 -14.03
N HIS A 39 -18.94 -22.00 -15.07
CA HIS A 39 -18.06 -21.42 -16.09
C HIS A 39 -18.49 -21.86 -17.51
N THR A 40 -18.17 -21.05 -18.51
CA THR A 40 -18.50 -21.32 -19.91
C THR A 40 -17.35 -22.04 -20.63
N LYS A 41 -17.60 -22.51 -21.86
CA LYS A 41 -16.51 -23.04 -22.70
C LYS A 41 -15.43 -21.98 -22.88
N ASN A 42 -14.17 -22.38 -22.67
CA ASN A 42 -12.95 -21.55 -22.72
C ASN A 42 -12.66 -20.70 -21.48
N GLN A 43 -13.29 -20.99 -20.33
CA GLN A 43 -12.90 -20.43 -19.04
C GLN A 43 -12.20 -21.50 -18.20
N ALA A 44 -11.19 -21.10 -17.44
CA ALA A 44 -10.55 -21.92 -16.42
C ALA A 44 -10.74 -21.25 -15.05
N ILE A 45 -11.01 -22.06 -14.03
CA ILE A 45 -11.08 -21.58 -12.65
C ILE A 45 -9.73 -21.85 -12.01
N VAL A 46 -9.14 -20.81 -11.43
CA VAL A 46 -7.83 -20.86 -10.77
C VAL A 46 -7.99 -20.41 -9.32
N LEU A 47 -7.47 -21.21 -8.37
CA LEU A 47 -7.34 -20.76 -6.99
C LEU A 47 -6.13 -19.82 -6.89
N ILE A 48 -6.37 -18.63 -6.36
CA ILE A 48 -5.33 -17.64 -6.07
C ILE A 48 -5.29 -17.38 -4.56
N LYS A 49 -4.08 -17.17 -4.05
CA LYS A 49 -3.83 -16.87 -2.64
C LYS A 49 -3.16 -15.50 -2.55
N ALA A 50 -3.91 -14.51 -2.09
CA ALA A 50 -3.39 -13.18 -1.78
C ALA A 50 -2.49 -13.23 -0.52
N ASN A 51 -1.33 -12.58 -0.58
CA ASN A 51 -0.45 -12.42 0.58
C ASN A 51 -0.64 -11.04 1.23
N MET A 52 -1.76 -10.89 1.94
CA MET A 52 -2.11 -9.61 2.58
C MET A 52 -1.07 -9.12 3.60
N ARG A 53 -0.23 -9.99 4.16
CA ARG A 53 0.85 -9.53 5.04
C ARG A 53 1.88 -8.72 4.26
N ALA A 54 2.36 -9.26 3.14
CA ALA A 54 3.33 -8.57 2.30
C ALA A 54 2.73 -7.29 1.70
N THR A 55 1.47 -7.35 1.22
CA THR A 55 0.77 -6.19 0.67
C THR A 55 0.64 -5.06 1.70
N ARG A 56 0.22 -5.36 2.94
CA ARG A 56 0.13 -4.35 4.02
C ARG A 56 1.49 -3.77 4.36
N ASP A 57 2.52 -4.60 4.48
CA ASP A 57 3.87 -4.13 4.77
C ASP A 57 4.36 -3.19 3.66
N GLU A 58 4.10 -3.52 2.40
CA GLU A 58 4.47 -2.65 1.27
C GLU A 58 3.68 -1.33 1.27
N MET A 59 2.35 -1.40 1.41
CA MET A 59 1.49 -0.21 1.35
C MET A 59 1.74 0.73 2.54
N ASN A 60 1.86 0.21 3.76
CA ASN A 60 2.10 1.03 4.95
C ASN A 60 3.49 1.67 4.99
N ASN A 61 4.49 1.05 4.36
CA ASN A 61 5.85 1.58 4.32
C ASN A 61 6.13 2.46 3.10
N LYS A 62 5.12 2.69 2.25
CA LYS A 62 5.28 3.51 1.05
C LYS A 62 5.58 4.96 1.42
N ALA A 63 6.70 5.47 0.93
CA ALA A 63 7.08 6.86 1.17
C ALA A 63 6.10 7.83 0.46
N VAL A 64 5.46 8.70 1.24
CA VAL A 64 4.57 9.75 0.70
C VAL A 64 5.34 11.06 0.60
N LYS A 65 5.47 11.61 -0.62
CA LYS A 65 6.11 12.91 -0.83
C LYS A 65 5.31 14.02 -0.13
N LYS A 66 5.99 14.85 0.64
CA LYS A 66 5.44 16.05 1.27
C LYS A 66 6.19 17.29 0.80
N THR A 67 5.45 18.35 0.50
CA THR A 67 5.99 19.68 0.22
C THR A 67 5.85 20.52 1.47
N LEU A 68 6.92 21.18 1.89
CA LEU A 68 6.97 21.97 3.12
C LEU A 68 7.55 23.37 2.87
N THR A 69 7.25 24.30 3.76
CA THR A 69 7.74 25.69 3.72
C THR A 69 8.49 25.98 5.00
N ILE A 70 9.72 26.48 4.88
CA ILE A 70 10.58 26.87 6.00
C ILE A 70 11.25 28.22 5.72
N PRO A 71 11.65 28.97 6.76
CA PRO A 71 12.41 30.20 6.59
C PRO A 71 13.70 29.98 5.81
N LYS A 72 14.05 30.92 4.93
CA LYS A 72 15.26 30.85 4.08
C LYS A 72 16.54 30.62 4.89
N TRP A 73 16.72 31.36 6.00
CA TRP A 73 17.91 31.23 6.85
C TRP A 73 18.09 29.82 7.40
N LEU A 74 16.98 29.12 7.69
CA LEU A 74 17.00 27.77 8.22
C LEU A 74 17.34 26.76 7.13
N ASN A 75 16.75 26.92 5.94
CA ASN A 75 17.11 26.12 4.77
C ASN A 75 18.60 26.24 4.46
N ASP A 76 19.12 27.46 4.39
CA ASP A 76 20.52 27.71 4.04
C ASP A 76 21.48 27.05 5.06
N GLN A 77 21.19 27.18 6.37
CA GLN A 77 21.99 26.52 7.40
C GLN A 77 21.93 24.99 7.33
N ALA A 78 20.73 24.43 7.10
CA ALA A 78 20.55 22.98 6.97
C ALA A 78 21.28 22.42 5.72
N MET A 79 21.20 23.13 4.59
CA MET A 79 21.89 22.77 3.35
C MET A 79 23.42 22.84 3.51
N ASN A 80 23.95 23.89 4.15
CA ASN A 80 25.39 24.00 4.45
C ASN A 80 25.91 22.84 5.31
N LYS A 81 25.07 22.35 6.22
CA LYS A 81 25.35 21.18 7.06
C LYS A 81 24.98 19.84 6.41
N LYS A 82 24.49 19.84 5.16
CA LYS A 82 24.04 18.65 4.41
C LYS A 82 22.98 17.82 5.17
N ILE A 83 22.06 18.49 5.85
CA ILE A 83 21.00 17.84 6.62
C ILE A 83 19.99 17.16 5.69
N ASN A 84 19.56 15.95 6.05
CA ASN A 84 18.47 15.26 5.38
C ASN A 84 17.11 15.66 5.96
N PHE A 85 16.43 16.60 5.31
CA PHE A 85 15.12 17.09 5.71
C PHE A 85 14.07 15.98 5.89
N SER A 86 14.07 14.97 5.00
CA SER A 86 13.10 13.88 5.06
C SER A 86 13.30 12.99 6.29
N ALA A 87 14.56 12.72 6.66
CA ALA A 87 14.89 11.94 7.85
C ALA A 87 14.50 12.69 9.13
N ILE A 88 14.89 13.97 9.23
CA ILE A 88 14.55 14.82 10.37
C ILE A 88 13.04 14.97 10.53
N LEU A 89 12.30 15.21 9.44
CA LEU A 89 10.83 15.31 9.51
C LEU A 89 10.21 14.01 10.00
N LYS A 90 10.70 12.86 9.51
CA LYS A 90 10.20 11.54 9.93
C LYS A 90 10.47 11.28 11.42
N GLU A 91 11.67 11.60 11.90
CA GLU A 91 12.04 11.45 13.32
C GLU A 91 11.22 12.38 14.22
N ALA A 92 11.10 13.65 13.85
CA ALA A 92 10.30 14.62 14.60
C ALA A 92 8.81 14.23 14.66
N LEU A 93 8.24 13.72 13.57
CA LEU A 93 6.86 13.22 13.56
C LEU A 93 6.68 11.98 14.44
N LYS A 94 7.66 11.07 14.42
CA LYS A 94 7.67 9.90 15.31
C LYS A 94 7.68 10.32 16.79
N GLU A 95 8.54 11.27 17.13
CA GLU A 95 8.63 11.82 18.49
C GLU A 95 7.32 12.47 18.93
N GLU A 96 6.76 13.35 18.11
CA GLU A 96 5.50 14.06 18.40
C GLU A 96 4.31 13.10 18.56
N LEU A 97 4.28 12.02 17.77
CA LEU A 97 3.23 11.00 17.83
C LEU A 97 3.49 9.91 18.90
N GLY A 98 4.63 9.96 19.60
CA GLY A 98 5.00 8.95 20.60
C GLY A 98 5.34 7.57 20.02
N ILE A 99 5.72 7.51 18.74
CA ILE A 99 6.07 6.29 18.01
C ILE A 99 7.59 6.11 18.06
N ARG A 100 8.07 5.01 18.66
CA ARG A 100 9.51 4.65 18.64
C ARG A 100 9.82 3.78 17.42
#